data_AF-A0ABD5ZYN0-F1
#
_entry.id   AF-A0ABD5ZYN0-F1
#
_cell.length_a   1.000
_cell.length_b   1.000
_cell.length_c   1.000
_cell.angle_alpha   90.00
_cell.angle_beta   90.00
_cell.angle_gamma   90.00
#
_symmetry.space_group_name_H-M   'P 1'
#
loop_
_entity.id
_entity.type
_entity.pdbx_description
1 polymer ?
#
loop_
_entity_poly.entity_id
_entity_poly.type
_entity_poly.pdbx_seq_one_letter_code
_entity_poly.pdbx_strand_id
1 'polypeptide(L)' 'MLTDKAWETVLETLKHEGSFRLEELPFEGGELVSVAIMLRRFEQKNWVRKEGELWLPDEKARRLLDLDDSIPARKGD' A
#
# COMPACT_ATOMS: atom_id res chain seq x y z
N MET A 1 6.94 -6.42 14.91
CA MET A 1 8.21 -6.41 14.13
C MET A 1 8.12 -5.32 13.05
N LEU A 2 9.21 -4.96 12.35
CA LEU A 2 9.17 -3.95 11.27
C LEU A 2 8.08 -4.28 10.24
N THR A 3 7.92 -5.55 9.89
CA THR A 3 6.89 -6.03 8.95
C THR A 3 5.46 -5.73 9.42
N ASP A 4 5.15 -5.94 10.70
CA ASP A 4 3.79 -5.70 11.23
C ASP A 4 3.47 -4.20 11.19
N LYS A 5 4.40 -3.38 11.70
CA LYS A 5 4.26 -1.91 11.67
C LYS A 5 4.14 -1.39 10.24
N ALA A 6 4.98 -1.88 9.33
CA ALA A 6 4.94 -1.51 7.92
C ALA A 6 3.61 -1.89 7.26
N TRP A 7 3.08 -3.07 7.58
CA TRP A 7 1.81 -3.50 7.04
C TRP A 7 0.64 -2.68 7.59
N GLU A 8 0.62 -2.39 8.89
CA GLU A 8 -0.37 -1.50 9.49
C GLU A 8 -0.37 -0.11 8.83
N THR A 9 0.81 0.50 8.69
CA THR A 9 0.94 1.80 8.01
C THR A 9 0.46 1.74 6.56
N VAL A 10 0.83 0.71 5.80
CA VAL A 10 0.36 0.52 4.43
C VAL A 10 -1.17 0.41 4.37
N LEU A 11 -1.77 -0.37 5.26
CA LEU A 11 -3.22 -0.55 5.31
C LEU A 11 -3.94 0.76 5.65
N GLU A 12 -3.44 1.52 6.63
CA GLU A 12 -3.97 2.83 6.99
C GLU A 12 -3.87 3.81 5.81
N THR A 13 -2.70 3.91 5.19
CA THR A 13 -2.50 4.78 4.02
C THR A 13 -3.44 4.39 2.87
N LEU A 14 -3.58 3.09 2.57
CA LEU A 14 -4.51 2.63 1.53
C LEU A 14 -5.97 2.95 1.87
N LYS A 15 -6.35 2.89 3.15
CA LYS A 15 -7.71 3.22 3.60
C LYS A 15 -8.01 4.72 3.52
N HIS A 16 -7.02 5.57 3.78
CA HIS A 16 -7.20 7.01 3.80
C HIS A 16 -6.98 7.68 2.43
N GLU A 17 -5.98 7.21 1.68
CA GLU A 17 -5.51 7.87 0.46
C GLU A 17 -5.80 7.07 -0.82
N GLY A 18 -6.16 5.79 -0.70
CA GLY A 18 -6.46 4.91 -1.83
C GLY A 18 -5.25 4.46 -2.65
N SER A 19 -4.09 5.11 -2.48
CA SER A 19 -2.82 4.75 -3.11
C SER A 19 -1.67 5.45 -2.41
N PHE A 20 -0.44 4.97 -2.59
CA PHE A 20 0.77 5.61 -2.06
C PHE A 20 2.01 5.32 -2.90
N ARG A 21 3.03 6.18 -2.82
CA ARG A 21 4.40 5.85 -3.25
C ARG A 21 5.18 5.29 -2.07
N LEU A 22 6.09 4.35 -2.35
CA LEU A 22 6.90 3.73 -1.29
C LEU A 22 7.69 4.78 -0.47
N GLU A 23 8.23 5.79 -1.15
CA GLU A 23 9.02 6.87 -0.55
C GLU A 23 8.22 7.83 0.35
N GLU A 24 6.89 7.84 0.24
CA GLU A 24 6.01 8.67 1.08
C GLU A 24 5.74 8.02 2.44
N LEU A 25 6.07 6.74 2.60
CA LEU A 25 5.88 6.05 3.87
C LEU A 25 6.92 6.50 4.92
N PRO A 26 6.54 6.59 6.21
CA PRO A 26 7.40 7.08 7.29
C PRO A 26 8.42 6.02 7.76
N PHE A 27 9.25 5.52 6.83
CA PHE A 27 10.31 4.55 7.09
C PHE A 27 11.66 5.05 6.55
N GLU A 28 12.74 4.65 7.19
CA GLU A 28 14.09 5.00 6.72
C GLU A 28 14.48 4.20 5.47
N GLY A 29 15.47 4.68 4.70
CA GLY A 29 15.89 4.06 3.44
C GLY A 29 16.20 2.55 3.53
N GLY A 30 16.84 2.10 4.61
CA GLY A 30 17.11 0.68 4.84
C GLY A 30 15.84 -0.14 5.16
N GLU A 31 14.87 0.49 5.81
CA GLU A 31 13.57 -0.11 6.11
C GLU A 31 12.69 -0.17 4.85
N LEU A 32 12.72 0.86 4.00
CA LEU A 32 11.97 0.92 2.74
C LEU A 32 12.29 -0.25 1.82
N VAL A 33 13.54 -0.76 1.81
CA VAL A 33 13.90 -1.98 1.07
C VAL A 33 13.12 -3.19 1.61
N SER A 34 13.01 -3.31 2.94
CA SER A 34 12.24 -4.38 3.58
C SER A 34 10.75 -4.24 3.30
N VAL A 35 10.22 -3.01 3.33
CA VAL A 35 8.83 -2.70 2.98
C VAL A 35 8.55 -3.04 1.51
N ALA A 36 9.47 -2.73 0.59
CA ALA A 36 9.34 -3.07 -0.82
C ALA A 36 9.26 -4.59 -1.04
N ILE A 37 10.13 -5.37 -0.38
CA ILE A 37 10.11 -6.84 -0.44
C ILE A 37 8.79 -7.38 0.11
N MET A 38 8.30 -6.81 1.21
CA MET A 38 7.01 -7.16 1.79
C MET A 38 5.86 -6.88 0.81
N LEU A 39 5.79 -5.68 0.22
CA LEU A 39 4.74 -5.31 -0.75
C LEU A 39 4.73 -6.23 -1.97
N ARG A 40 5.90 -6.63 -2.49
CA ARG A 40 5.99 -7.63 -3.58
C ARG A 40 5.41 -8.99 -3.20
N ARG A 41 5.58 -9.44 -1.96
CA ARG A 41 4.95 -10.69 -1.47
C ARG A 41 3.45 -10.55 -1.33
N PHE A 42 2.96 -9.37 -0.99
CA PHE A 42 1.54 -9.08 -0.87
C PHE A 42 0.85 -8.85 -2.23
N GLU A 43 1.60 -8.36 -3.22
CA GLU A 43 1.18 -8.29 -4.62
C GLU A 43 0.85 -9.69 -5.18
N GLN A 44 1.71 -10.67 -4.94
CA GLN A 44 1.45 -12.08 -5.29
C GLN A 44 0.24 -12.70 -4.57
N LYS A 45 -0.28 -12.04 -3.53
CA LYS A 45 -1.42 -12.47 -2.72
C LYS A 45 -2.66 -11.61 -2.95
N ASN A 46 -2.67 -10.79 -4.00
CA ASN A 46 -3.76 -9.90 -4.41
C ASN A 46 -4.18 -8.88 -3.36
N TRP A 47 -3.25 -8.49 -2.48
CA TRP A 47 -3.52 -7.44 -1.48
C TRP A 47 -3.25 -6.04 -2.05
N VAL A 48 -2.15 -5.88 -2.77
CA VAL A 48 -1.75 -4.62 -3.38
C VAL A 48 -1.39 -4.88 -4.83
N ARG A 49 -1.44 -3.85 -5.67
CA ARG A 49 -0.96 -3.90 -7.04
C ARG A 49 -0.09 -2.68 -7.31
N LYS A 50 0.93 -2.84 -8.16
CA LYS A 50 1.81 -1.74 -8.55
C LYS A 50 1.42 -1.19 -9.93
N GLU A 51 1.14 0.10 -10.01
CA GLU A 51 0.93 0.83 -11.27
C GLU A 51 1.94 1.99 -11.35
N GLY A 52 2.96 1.84 -12.19
CA GLY A 52 4.07 2.80 -12.23
C GLY A 52 4.83 2.83 -10.90
N GLU A 53 4.81 3.99 -10.23
CA GLU A 53 5.41 4.21 -8.91
C GLU A 53 4.40 4.05 -7.75
N LEU A 54 3.11 3.94 -8.07
CA LEU A 54 2.04 3.87 -7.10
C LEU A 54 1.73 2.43 -6.70
N TRP A 55 1.45 2.25 -5.42
CA TRP A 55 0.86 1.05 -4.84
C TRP A 55 -0.62 1.32 -4.56
N LEU A 56 -1.48 0.45 -5.08
CA LEU A 56 -2.93 0.54 -4.98
C LEU A 56 -3.49 -0.71 -4.29
N PRO A 57 -4.68 -0.64 -3.68
CA PRO A 57 -5.32 -1.81 -3.11
C PRO A 57 -5.82 -2.71 -4.25
N ASP A 58 -5.55 -4.01 -4.12
CA ASP A 58 -6.02 -5.03 -5.05
C ASP A 58 -7.25 -5.77 -4.49
N GLU A 59 -7.78 -6.76 -5.22
CA GLU A 59 -9.06 -7.41 -4.94
C GLU A 59 -9.26 -7.80 -3.47
N LYS A 60 -8.23 -8.39 -2.85
CA LYS A 60 -8.33 -8.86 -1.46
C LYS A 60 -8.37 -7.71 -0.47
N ALA A 61 -7.55 -6.67 -0.66
CA ALA A 61 -7.59 -5.48 0.19
C ALA A 61 -8.92 -4.76 0.05
N ARG A 62 -9.41 -4.56 -1.18
CA ARG A 62 -10.70 -3.89 -1.44
C ARG A 62 -11.86 -4.57 -0.72
N ARG A 63 -11.93 -5.90 -0.81
CA ARG A 63 -12.97 -6.69 -0.12
C ARG A 63 -12.86 -6.66 1.40
N LEU A 64 -11.65 -6.73 1.95
CA LEU A 64 -11.45 -6.88 3.40
C LEU A 64 -11.38 -5.55 4.16
N LEU A 65 -10.96 -4.48 3.51
CA LEU A 65 -10.86 -3.15 4.10
C LEU A 65 -12.11 -2.29 3.83
N ASP A 66 -13.12 -2.86 3.18
CA ASP A 66 -14.35 -2.17 2.77
C ASP A 66 -14.05 -0.87 2.02
N LEU A 67 -13.06 -0.94 1.11
CA LEU A 67 -12.67 0.19 0.28
C LEU A 67 -13.69 0.30 -0.84
N ASP A 68 -14.77 1.02 -0.54
CA ASP A 68 -15.76 1.41 -1.53
C ASP A 68 -15.07 2.15 -2.68
N ASP A 69 -15.59 2.03 -3.91
CA ASP A 69 -15.08 2.73 -5.12
C ASP A 69 -15.15 4.27 -5.00
N SER A 70 -15.59 4.77 -3.85
CA SER A 70 -15.68 6.18 -3.46
C SER A 70 -14.37 6.79 -2.99
N ILE A 71 -13.26 6.03 -2.83
CA ILE A 71 -11.96 6.65 -2.57
C ILE A 71 -11.44 7.22 -3.90
N PRO A 72 -11.43 8.55 -4.09
CA PRO A 72 -10.91 9.11 -5.32
C PRO A 72 -9.43 8.76 -5.40
N ALA A 73 -9.04 7.94 -6.38
CA ALA A 73 -7.64 7.81 -6.75
C ALA A 73 -7.12 9.23 -6.94
N ARG A 74 -6.18 9.66 -6.09
CA ARG A 74 -5.63 11.02 -6.11
C ARG A 74 -5.25 11.32 -7.55
N LYS A 75 -6.05 12.17 -8.21
CA LYS A 75 -5.79 12.62 -9.56
C LYS A 75 -4.60 13.54 -9.42
N GLY A 76 -3.46 13.11 -9.97
CA GLY A 76 -2.21 13.84 -9.89
C GLY A 76 -2.41 15.30 -10.29
N ASP A 77 -1.81 16.19 -9.49
CA ASP A 77 -1.48 17.55 -9.90
C ASP A 77 -0.09 17.51 -10.58
#